data_AF-A0A7V8VN39-F1
#
_entry.id   AF-A0A7V8VN39-F1
#
_cell.length_a   1.000
_cell.length_b   1.000
_cell.length_c   1.000
_cell.angle_alpha   90.00
_cell.angle_beta   90.00
_cell.angle_gamma   90.00
#
_symmetry.space_group_name_H-M   'P 1'
#
loop_
_entity.id
_entity.type
_entity.pdbx_description
1 polymer ?
#
loop_
_entity_poly.entity_id
_entity_poly.type
_entity_poly.pdbx_seq_one_letter_code
_entity_poly.pdbx_strand_id
1 'polypeptide(L)'
;MAGLLARYTHWLHTQWPAGTVEKLPLSGENGVTNLPGVRVVGDLTGIPLLKFSSFTGARAVRAILREPEFQKPADGRGKLESELLDLAIIGGGVAGVSAAIEAKKAGLRFVVLEATALFSTVVNFPKEKPIYTYPTEMKLEGGLQFTAGVKEALLEEMEAQRHQAGIEPTPGRVERIEATGGESVLHLAEGTPLRARRVIVAIGRSGNFRKLAVPGEELAKVYNRLFDPKEFASKNALVVGGGDSALETAIALTSAGAHVTLSYRRKEFSRAKPENVAKIETLAQNGDAEVEVERPSSERVNPAMTRGLQRGQGGSLQLALGTEVTRIEPAQILLRSETEAALPNDVVFTMLGREAPLDFFRRSGLRIAGEGTPSGWLALGAFLAFCIFVYFWKSGGFAETWLDPWPGNMSVIVSSLGSWFEAQVADRSTLLGTLAVSLRSRSFYYTLAYSVAIVAFGIGRMRRRKTPYVTLQTTVLIAVQMIPLFLLPEVILPYLGYNGAFDHGIGRTIGDNLFESYIPEAQYLAREWPDWGHPRAYWRAYGFVLAWPLMVYNVFTDAPILWWLLISFFQTFVIIPLLIWRWGKGAYCGWICSCGALAETMGDQQRHKMPHG
;
A
#
# COMPACT_ATOMS: atom_id res chain seq x y z
N MET A 1 -36.87 7.16 -10.62
CA MET A 1 -35.72 8.05 -10.30
C MET A 1 -34.82 7.53 -9.18
N ALA A 2 -35.34 6.92 -8.11
CA ALA A 2 -34.53 6.39 -7.00
C ALA A 2 -33.46 5.35 -7.42
N GLY A 3 -33.76 4.44 -8.35
CA GLY A 3 -32.82 3.41 -8.78
C GLY A 3 -31.62 3.92 -9.58
N LEU A 4 -31.78 5.02 -10.33
CA LEU A 4 -30.69 5.59 -11.13
C LEU A 4 -29.75 6.43 -10.26
N LEU A 5 -30.31 7.18 -9.31
CA LEU A 5 -29.56 7.86 -8.26
C LEU A 5 -28.83 6.86 -7.35
N ALA A 6 -29.48 5.78 -6.91
CA ALA A 6 -28.84 4.74 -6.10
C ALA A 6 -27.73 4.00 -6.87
N ARG A 7 -27.92 3.71 -8.16
CA ARG A 7 -26.87 3.15 -9.01
C ARG A 7 -25.73 4.14 -9.25
N TYR A 8 -26.05 5.43 -9.40
CA TYR A 8 -25.07 6.49 -9.57
C TYR A 8 -24.26 6.74 -8.29
N THR A 9 -24.89 6.71 -7.11
CA THR A 9 -24.21 6.82 -5.82
C THR A 9 -23.41 5.56 -5.49
N HIS A 10 -23.91 4.38 -5.83
CA HIS A 10 -23.16 3.13 -5.77
C HIS A 10 -21.97 3.14 -6.73
N TRP A 11 -22.15 3.62 -7.97
CA TRP A 11 -21.08 3.82 -8.95
C TRP A 11 -20.05 4.85 -8.45
N LEU A 12 -20.46 5.88 -7.71
CA LEU A 12 -19.55 6.84 -7.08
C LEU A 12 -18.66 6.22 -5.99
N HIS A 13 -18.93 4.98 -5.56
CA HIS A 13 -18.12 4.23 -4.57
C HIS A 13 -17.89 5.02 -3.27
N THR A 14 -18.97 5.34 -2.54
CA THR A 14 -18.88 5.83 -1.15
C THR A 14 -18.32 4.79 -0.16
N GLN A 15 -18.07 3.56 -0.63
CA GLN A 15 -17.35 2.50 0.07
C GLN A 15 -15.84 2.81 0.01
N TRP A 16 -15.41 3.84 0.74
CA TRP A 16 -13.99 4.06 1.00
C TRP A 16 -13.40 2.80 1.64
N PRO A 17 -12.18 2.39 1.32
CA PRO A 17 -11.53 1.28 1.98
C PRO A 17 -11.35 1.62 3.47
N ALA A 18 -12.31 1.21 4.28
CA ALA A 18 -12.33 1.41 5.72
C ALA A 18 -11.61 0.22 6.37
N GLY A 19 -10.28 0.23 6.26
CA GLY A 19 -9.39 -0.74 6.88
C GLY A 19 -8.42 -0.06 7.84
N THR A 20 -8.12 -0.72 8.96
CA THR A 20 -6.92 -0.40 9.72
C THR A 20 -5.73 -0.92 8.93
N VAL A 21 -4.79 -0.05 8.55
CA VAL A 21 -3.52 -0.47 7.93
C VAL A 21 -2.81 -1.40 8.91
N GLU A 22 -2.53 -2.62 8.48
CA GLU A 22 -1.86 -3.59 9.32
C GLU A 22 -0.45 -3.12 9.64
N LYS A 23 -0.11 -3.10 10.92
CA LYS A 23 1.25 -2.82 11.39
C LYS A 23 2.07 -4.10 11.25
N LEU A 24 3.14 -4.04 10.47
CA LEU A 24 4.09 -5.13 10.23
C LEU A 24 5.51 -4.62 10.45
N PRO A 25 6.50 -5.48 10.77
CA PRO A 25 7.89 -5.07 10.80
C PRO A 25 8.33 -4.52 9.45
N LEU A 26 9.13 -3.44 9.46
CA LEU A 26 9.76 -2.93 8.26
C LEU A 26 10.79 -3.95 7.76
N SER A 27 10.47 -4.54 6.63
CA SER A 27 11.32 -5.50 5.93
C SER A 27 11.62 -4.97 4.52
N GLY A 28 12.90 -4.77 4.23
CA GLY A 28 13.39 -4.43 2.90
C GLY A 28 13.48 -5.64 1.98
N GLU A 29 14.23 -5.47 0.90
CA GLU A 29 14.51 -6.55 -0.05
C GLU A 29 15.18 -7.74 0.65
N ASN A 30 14.80 -8.97 0.27
CA ASN A 30 15.33 -10.21 0.85
C ASN A 30 15.16 -10.33 2.38
N GLY A 31 14.20 -9.61 2.96
CA GLY A 31 13.89 -9.70 4.38
C GLY A 31 14.72 -8.77 5.27
N VAL A 32 15.62 -7.94 4.73
CA VAL A 32 16.54 -7.12 5.54
C VAL A 32 15.79 -6.18 6.47
N THR A 33 16.21 -6.11 7.73
CA THR A 33 15.62 -5.23 8.75
C THR A 33 16.57 -4.11 9.16
N ASN A 34 16.14 -3.25 10.09
CA ASN A 34 17.02 -2.24 10.70
C ASN A 34 18.05 -2.83 11.68
N LEU A 35 17.92 -4.10 12.06
CA LEU A 35 18.90 -4.78 12.90
C LEU A 35 19.90 -5.51 12.00
N PRO A 36 21.21 -5.19 12.09
CA PRO A 36 22.23 -5.88 11.32
C PRO A 36 22.18 -7.38 11.55
N GLY A 37 22.24 -8.15 10.45
CA GLY A 37 22.22 -9.61 10.49
C GLY A 37 20.87 -10.28 10.76
N VAL A 38 19.79 -9.51 11.00
CA VAL A 38 18.45 -10.04 11.23
C VAL A 38 17.56 -9.81 10.01
N ARG A 39 16.89 -10.88 9.54
CA ARG A 39 15.96 -10.86 8.41
C ARG A 39 14.58 -11.37 8.80
N VAL A 40 13.51 -10.80 8.24
CA VAL A 40 12.12 -11.25 8.42
C VAL A 40 11.59 -11.82 7.10
N VAL A 41 10.99 -13.00 7.13
CA VAL A 41 10.51 -13.73 5.93
C VAL A 41 9.11 -14.32 6.15
N GLY A 42 8.48 -14.81 5.07
CA GLY A 42 7.16 -15.44 5.11
C GLY A 42 6.00 -14.45 5.19
N ASP A 43 4.86 -14.89 5.74
CA ASP A 43 3.59 -14.14 5.78
C ASP A 43 3.67 -12.76 6.49
N LEU A 44 4.70 -12.55 7.30
CA LEU A 44 4.96 -11.24 7.92
C LEU A 44 5.41 -10.16 6.93
N THR A 45 5.78 -10.53 5.70
CA THR A 45 6.03 -9.58 4.60
C THR A 45 4.74 -9.08 3.94
N GLY A 46 3.56 -9.51 4.41
CA GLY A 46 2.27 -9.04 3.90
C GLY A 46 1.74 -9.78 2.66
N ILE A 47 2.33 -10.92 2.29
CA ILE A 47 1.90 -11.75 1.14
C ILE A 47 1.64 -13.18 1.63
N PRO A 48 0.37 -13.56 1.90
CA PRO A 48 0.02 -14.85 2.51
C PRO A 48 -0.05 -15.98 1.47
N LEU A 49 1.02 -16.20 0.70
CA LEU A 49 1.06 -17.23 -0.35
C LEU A 49 2.16 -18.27 -0.06
N LEU A 50 1.84 -19.55 -0.22
CA LEU A 50 2.75 -20.67 0.08
C LEU A 50 4.04 -20.60 -0.73
N LYS A 51 3.93 -20.37 -2.05
CA LYS A 51 5.08 -20.23 -2.95
C LYS A 51 5.96 -19.05 -2.54
N PHE A 52 5.38 -17.89 -2.28
CA PHE A 52 6.13 -16.73 -1.79
C PHE A 52 6.77 -16.96 -0.42
N SER A 53 6.08 -17.64 0.49
CA SER A 53 6.63 -17.97 1.81
C SER A 53 7.86 -18.87 1.68
N SER A 54 7.78 -19.92 0.86
CA SER A 54 8.92 -20.80 0.57
C SER A 54 10.06 -20.00 -0.10
N PHE A 55 9.74 -19.23 -1.14
CA PHE A 55 10.72 -18.44 -1.88
C PHE A 55 11.46 -17.42 -1.01
N THR A 56 10.75 -16.69 -0.15
CA THR A 56 11.37 -15.66 0.70
C THR A 56 12.36 -16.25 1.71
N GLY A 57 12.07 -17.43 2.27
CA GLY A 57 12.99 -18.16 3.14
C GLY A 57 14.29 -18.55 2.42
N ALA A 58 14.19 -19.27 1.29
CA ALA A 58 15.36 -19.69 0.51
C ALA A 58 16.17 -18.48 0.01
N ARG A 59 15.49 -17.44 -0.51
CA ARG A 59 16.15 -16.24 -1.00
C ARG A 59 16.89 -15.47 0.09
N ALA A 60 16.38 -15.43 1.32
CA ALA A 60 17.06 -14.79 2.44
C ALA A 60 18.41 -15.46 2.74
N VAL A 61 18.48 -16.79 2.71
CA VAL A 61 19.73 -17.54 2.87
C VAL A 61 20.70 -17.26 1.72
N ARG A 62 20.24 -17.31 0.47
CA ARG A 62 21.10 -16.95 -0.69
C ARG A 62 21.65 -15.53 -0.59
N ALA A 63 20.85 -14.60 -0.08
CA ALA A 63 21.29 -13.23 0.13
C ALA A 63 22.36 -13.15 1.24
N ILE A 64 22.20 -13.87 2.35
CA ILE A 64 23.21 -13.98 3.41
C ILE A 64 24.55 -14.49 2.85
N LEU A 65 24.52 -15.55 2.04
CA LEU A 65 25.73 -16.14 1.44
C LEU A 65 26.51 -15.18 0.52
N ARG A 66 25.84 -14.14 -0.01
CA ARG A 66 26.44 -13.11 -0.87
C ARG A 66 26.95 -11.90 -0.08
N GLU A 67 26.71 -11.84 1.23
CA GLU A 67 27.18 -10.72 2.06
C GLU A 67 28.71 -10.81 2.26
N PRO A 68 29.47 -9.74 1.95
CA PRO A 68 30.91 -9.74 2.15
C PRO A 68 31.32 -10.03 3.61
N GLU A 69 30.56 -9.49 4.58
CA GLU A 69 30.82 -9.72 6.00
C GLU A 69 30.56 -11.16 6.45
N PHE A 70 29.65 -11.87 5.77
CA PHE A 70 29.35 -13.27 6.08
C PHE A 70 30.41 -14.22 5.50
N GLN A 71 30.99 -13.85 4.35
CA GLN A 71 32.06 -14.62 3.69
C GLN A 71 33.41 -14.53 4.40
N LYS A 72 33.65 -13.46 5.17
CA LYS A 72 34.84 -13.38 6.02
C LYS A 72 34.78 -14.51 7.06
N PRO A 73 35.87 -15.29 7.23
CA PRO A 73 36.03 -16.12 8.40
C PRO A 73 35.86 -15.25 9.64
N ALA A 74 35.28 -15.78 10.72
CA ALA A 74 35.32 -15.07 11.99
C ALA A 74 36.80 -14.84 12.36
N ASP A 75 37.25 -13.59 12.34
CA ASP A 75 38.67 -13.27 12.50
C ASP A 75 39.20 -13.79 13.86
N GLY A 76 40.12 -14.76 13.82
CA GLY A 76 41.17 -14.95 14.83
C GLY A 76 40.78 -15.30 16.27
N ARG A 77 39.71 -16.06 16.54
CA ARG A 77 39.36 -16.48 17.93
C ARG A 77 39.17 -17.99 18.05
N GLY A 78 40.24 -18.69 18.41
CA GLY A 78 40.23 -20.14 18.60
C GLY A 78 39.29 -20.66 19.70
N LYS A 79 38.86 -21.92 19.53
CA LYS A 79 38.25 -22.87 20.49
C LYS A 79 36.95 -22.48 21.22
N LEU A 80 36.51 -21.22 21.24
CA LEU A 80 35.17 -20.79 21.73
C LEU A 80 34.06 -20.89 20.66
N GLU A 81 34.42 -21.24 19.42
CA GLU A 81 33.54 -21.27 18.22
C GLU A 81 32.69 -22.55 18.06
N SER A 82 32.75 -23.52 18.99
CA SER A 82 31.86 -24.69 18.89
C SER A 82 30.39 -24.34 19.13
N GLU A 83 30.09 -23.21 19.77
CA GLU A 83 28.72 -22.79 20.12
C GLU A 83 28.12 -21.72 19.20
N LEU A 84 28.93 -21.03 18.39
CA LEU A 84 28.44 -20.00 17.47
C LEU A 84 27.83 -20.64 16.21
N LEU A 85 26.58 -20.30 15.91
CA LEU A 85 25.90 -20.74 14.70
C LEU A 85 26.16 -19.77 13.54
N ASP A 86 26.21 -20.27 12.32
CA ASP A 86 26.18 -19.43 11.12
C ASP A 86 24.82 -18.75 10.98
N LEU A 87 23.75 -19.50 11.30
CA LEU A 87 22.37 -19.05 11.11
C LEU A 87 21.45 -19.61 12.20
N ALA A 88 20.64 -18.76 12.82
CA ALA A 88 19.48 -19.19 13.61
C ALA A 88 18.18 -18.87 12.85
N ILE A 89 17.29 -19.86 12.73
CA ILE A 89 15.99 -19.71 12.08
C ILE A 89 14.91 -19.83 13.15
N ILE A 90 14.08 -18.80 13.30
CA ILE A 90 13.00 -18.76 14.30
C ILE A 90 11.67 -19.00 13.60
N GLY A 91 11.04 -20.14 13.87
CA GLY A 91 9.78 -20.61 13.30
C GLY A 91 9.96 -21.73 12.27
N GLY A 92 9.30 -22.86 12.49
CA GLY A 92 9.22 -24.06 11.67
C GLY A 92 8.02 -24.06 10.69
N GLY A 93 7.59 -22.88 10.25
CA GLY A 93 6.63 -22.75 9.15
C GLY A 93 7.28 -22.97 7.78
N VAL A 94 6.49 -22.81 6.71
CA VAL A 94 6.93 -22.96 5.31
C VAL A 94 8.21 -22.17 5.00
N ALA A 95 8.26 -20.89 5.40
CA ALA A 95 9.42 -20.03 5.13
C ALA A 95 10.67 -20.45 5.92
N GLY A 96 10.49 -20.89 7.18
CA GLY A 96 11.60 -21.32 8.03
C GLY A 96 12.20 -22.65 7.58
N VAL A 97 11.36 -23.64 7.25
CA VAL A 97 11.83 -24.93 6.71
C VAL A 97 12.50 -24.73 5.35
N SER A 98 11.94 -23.87 4.48
CA SER A 98 12.57 -23.51 3.22
C SER A 98 13.96 -22.88 3.41
N ALA A 99 14.10 -21.95 4.34
CA ALA A 99 15.40 -21.38 4.71
C ALA A 99 16.37 -22.45 5.23
N ALA A 100 15.89 -23.39 6.06
CA ALA A 100 16.69 -24.47 6.61
C ALA A 100 17.21 -25.43 5.53
N ILE A 101 16.37 -25.80 4.55
CA ILE A 101 16.77 -26.60 3.38
C ILE A 101 17.90 -25.90 2.62
N GLU A 102 17.77 -24.60 2.38
CA GLU A 102 18.79 -23.84 1.66
C GLU A 102 20.08 -23.69 2.48
N ALA A 103 19.97 -23.49 3.79
CA ALA A 103 21.11 -23.41 4.70
C ALA A 103 21.88 -24.74 4.75
N LYS A 104 21.16 -25.87 4.77
CA LYS A 104 21.74 -27.22 4.71
C LYS A 104 22.50 -27.46 3.41
N LYS A 105 21.93 -27.07 2.27
CA LYS A 105 22.59 -27.16 0.94
C LYS A 105 23.88 -26.34 0.89
N ALA A 106 23.92 -25.20 1.59
CA ALA A 106 25.08 -24.34 1.68
C ALA A 106 26.11 -24.79 2.75
N GLY A 107 25.86 -25.91 3.46
CA GLY A 107 26.77 -26.43 4.48
C GLY A 107 26.86 -25.57 5.74
N LEU A 108 25.88 -24.72 6.01
CA LEU A 108 25.88 -23.85 7.19
C LEU A 108 25.63 -24.63 8.47
N ARG A 109 26.22 -24.18 9.58
CA ARG A 109 25.85 -24.59 10.93
C ARG A 109 24.64 -23.79 11.39
N PHE A 110 23.46 -24.41 11.48
CA PHE A 110 22.23 -23.71 11.83
C PHE A 110 21.35 -24.47 12.82
N VAL A 111 20.39 -23.75 13.41
CA VAL A 111 19.30 -24.30 14.20
C VAL A 111 17.96 -23.76 13.69
N VAL A 112 16.91 -24.58 13.77
CA VAL A 112 15.52 -24.15 13.57
C VAL A 112 14.81 -24.23 14.90
N LEU A 113 14.42 -23.09 15.46
CA LEU A 113 13.70 -23.01 16.73
C LEU A 113 12.20 -22.92 16.47
N GLU A 114 11.42 -23.89 16.95
CA GLU A 114 9.96 -23.89 16.83
C GLU A 114 9.29 -23.87 18.22
N ALA A 115 8.35 -22.95 18.41
CA ALA A 115 7.71 -22.72 19.71
C ALA A 115 6.43 -23.55 19.92
N THR A 116 5.81 -24.03 18.84
CA THR A 116 4.49 -24.66 18.83
C THR A 116 4.50 -26.00 18.10
N ALA A 117 4.46 -25.98 16.77
CA ALA A 117 4.41 -27.15 15.92
C ALA A 117 4.88 -26.80 14.51
N LEU A 118 5.50 -27.78 13.84
CA LEU A 118 5.86 -27.68 12.43
C LEU A 118 4.64 -27.36 11.58
N PHE A 119 4.84 -26.47 10.60
CA PHE A 119 3.81 -26.08 9.63
C PHE A 119 2.47 -25.67 10.25
N SER A 120 2.49 -25.14 11.48
CA SER A 120 1.29 -24.84 12.27
C SER A 120 0.21 -24.09 11.50
N THR A 121 0.58 -23.13 10.63
CA THR A 121 -0.37 -22.42 9.76
C THR A 121 -1.23 -23.37 8.91
N VAL A 122 -0.60 -24.33 8.24
CA VAL A 122 -1.25 -25.29 7.32
C VAL A 122 -1.94 -26.39 8.10
N VAL A 123 -1.32 -26.89 9.17
CA VAL A 123 -1.92 -27.88 10.10
C VAL A 123 -3.27 -27.39 10.63
N ASN A 124 -3.38 -26.08 10.90
CA ASN A 124 -4.58 -25.44 11.43
C ASN A 124 -5.66 -25.11 10.39
N PHE A 125 -5.48 -25.51 9.12
CA PHE A 125 -6.58 -25.42 8.16
C PHE A 125 -7.65 -26.49 8.43
N PRO A 126 -8.91 -26.26 8.06
CA PRO A 126 -9.95 -27.30 8.07
C PRO A 126 -9.52 -28.54 7.28
N LYS A 127 -10.00 -29.70 7.72
CA LYS A 127 -9.82 -30.98 7.03
C LYS A 127 -10.39 -30.92 5.62
N GLU A 128 -9.74 -31.60 4.67
CA GLU A 128 -10.10 -31.61 3.24
C GLU A 128 -10.09 -30.21 2.58
N LYS A 129 -9.48 -29.19 3.21
CA LYS A 129 -9.42 -27.85 2.62
C LYS A 129 -8.63 -27.89 1.30
N PRO A 130 -9.24 -27.45 0.17
CA PRO A 130 -8.52 -27.29 -1.08
C PRO A 130 -7.44 -26.22 -0.94
N ILE A 131 -6.25 -26.51 -1.47
CA ILE A 131 -5.10 -25.61 -1.45
C ILE A 131 -4.76 -25.21 -2.87
N TYR A 132 -4.68 -23.90 -3.09
CA TYR A 132 -4.29 -23.32 -4.37
C TYR A 132 -2.94 -22.64 -4.24
N THR A 133 -1.97 -23.10 -5.03
CA THR A 133 -0.58 -22.65 -4.96
C THR A 133 -0.34 -21.53 -5.96
N TYR A 134 -0.92 -20.35 -5.68
CA TYR A 134 -0.64 -19.14 -6.47
C TYR A 134 0.72 -18.53 -6.13
N PRO A 135 1.38 -17.86 -7.10
CA PRO A 135 1.02 -17.77 -8.52
C PRO A 135 1.29 -19.10 -9.25
N THR A 136 0.42 -19.53 -10.14
CA THR A 136 0.56 -20.80 -10.87
C THR A 136 1.81 -20.83 -11.74
N GLU A 137 2.13 -19.72 -12.40
CA GLU A 137 3.31 -19.56 -13.27
C GLU A 137 4.64 -19.47 -12.50
N MET A 138 4.60 -19.18 -11.19
CA MET A 138 5.81 -19.07 -10.38
C MET A 138 6.47 -20.44 -10.23
N LYS A 139 7.65 -20.59 -10.82
CA LYS A 139 8.57 -21.71 -10.58
C LYS A 139 9.45 -21.39 -9.38
N LEU A 140 9.42 -22.26 -8.37
CA LEU A 140 10.23 -22.09 -7.17
C LEU A 140 11.62 -22.64 -7.38
N GLU A 141 12.62 -21.78 -7.23
CA GLU A 141 14.02 -22.21 -7.18
C GLU A 141 14.43 -22.52 -5.74
N GLY A 142 14.59 -23.80 -5.40
CA GLY A 142 14.95 -24.25 -4.05
C GLY A 142 13.80 -24.13 -3.03
N GLY A 143 14.11 -24.40 -1.76
CA GLY A 143 13.10 -24.47 -0.71
C GLY A 143 12.11 -25.64 -0.88
N LEU A 144 10.94 -25.50 -0.25
CA LEU A 144 9.81 -26.43 -0.37
C LEU A 144 9.06 -26.23 -1.69
N GLN A 145 8.69 -27.33 -2.33
CA GLN A 145 7.85 -27.42 -3.51
C GLN A 145 6.42 -27.84 -3.13
N PHE A 146 5.44 -27.46 -3.94
CA PHE A 146 4.02 -27.72 -3.66
C PHE A 146 3.30 -28.18 -4.92
N THR A 147 2.78 -29.41 -4.90
CA THR A 147 2.00 -30.00 -5.97
C THR A 147 0.63 -30.47 -5.48
N ALA A 148 0.48 -30.73 -4.18
CA ALA A 148 -0.78 -31.18 -3.61
C ALA A 148 -1.87 -30.09 -3.65
N GLY A 149 -3.09 -30.51 -4.00
CA GLY A 149 -4.27 -29.65 -4.09
C GLY A 149 -5.17 -29.66 -2.85
N VAL A 150 -4.84 -30.45 -1.82
CA VAL A 150 -5.60 -30.55 -0.56
C VAL A 150 -4.65 -30.53 0.64
N LYS A 151 -5.15 -30.08 1.79
CA LYS A 151 -4.38 -29.86 3.02
C LYS A 151 -3.56 -31.08 3.45
N GLU A 152 -4.17 -32.27 3.53
CA GLU A 152 -3.54 -33.47 4.09
C GLU A 152 -2.37 -33.92 3.23
N ALA A 153 -2.60 -34.09 1.91
CA ALA A 153 -1.55 -34.44 0.96
C ALA A 153 -0.43 -33.38 0.90
N LEU A 154 -0.76 -32.09 1.10
CA LEU A 154 0.23 -31.01 1.17
C LEU A 154 1.11 -31.12 2.42
N LEU A 155 0.52 -31.44 3.57
CA LEU A 155 1.27 -31.65 4.80
C LEU A 155 2.22 -32.85 4.67
N GLU A 156 1.74 -33.96 4.13
CA GLU A 156 2.58 -35.14 3.83
C GLU A 156 3.73 -34.80 2.87
N GLU A 157 3.43 -34.09 1.77
CA GLU A 157 4.43 -33.62 0.80
C GLU A 157 5.50 -32.72 1.44
N MET A 158 5.09 -31.79 2.30
CA MET A 158 5.99 -30.86 2.99
C MET A 158 6.85 -31.58 4.05
N GLU A 159 6.26 -32.54 4.77
CA GLU A 159 6.93 -33.32 5.79
C GLU A 159 7.95 -34.29 5.19
N ALA A 160 7.59 -34.94 4.07
CA ALA A 160 8.51 -35.80 3.32
C ALA A 160 9.74 -35.00 2.82
N GLN A 161 9.53 -33.80 2.28
CA GLN A 161 10.63 -32.93 1.84
C GLN A 161 11.52 -32.48 3.00
N ARG A 162 10.93 -32.13 4.15
CA ARG A 162 11.66 -31.77 5.37
C ARG A 162 12.57 -32.92 5.83
N HIS A 163 12.00 -34.12 5.94
CA HIS A 163 12.74 -35.32 6.35
C HIS A 163 13.83 -35.68 5.36
N GLN A 164 13.55 -35.65 4.05
CA GLN A 164 14.54 -35.93 3.01
C GLN A 164 15.73 -34.94 3.07
N ALA A 165 15.47 -33.69 3.46
CA ALA A 165 16.51 -32.68 3.65
C ALA A 165 17.23 -32.78 5.02
N GLY A 166 16.80 -33.68 5.92
CA GLY A 166 17.39 -33.87 7.24
C GLY A 166 17.26 -32.64 8.16
N ILE A 167 16.13 -31.93 8.06
CA ILE A 167 15.88 -30.71 8.84
C ILE A 167 15.07 -31.05 10.08
N GLU A 168 15.71 -31.14 11.24
CA GLU A 168 15.04 -31.38 12.52
C GLU A 168 14.96 -30.08 13.35
N PRO A 169 13.76 -29.55 13.64
CA PRO A 169 13.60 -28.39 14.51
C PRO A 169 13.87 -28.73 15.97
N THR A 170 14.45 -27.77 16.68
CA THR A 170 14.60 -27.78 18.13
C THR A 170 13.41 -27.04 18.77
N PRO A 171 12.71 -27.66 19.74
CA PRO A 171 11.70 -26.97 20.53
C PRO A 171 12.32 -25.77 21.25
N GLY A 172 11.77 -24.58 21.08
CA GLY A 172 12.30 -23.39 21.72
C GLY A 172 11.56 -22.11 21.32
N ARG A 173 11.08 -21.37 22.32
CA ARG A 173 10.46 -20.06 22.11
C ARG A 173 11.49 -18.96 22.30
N VAL A 174 11.73 -18.15 21.26
CA VAL A 174 12.59 -16.97 21.36
C VAL A 174 11.76 -15.77 21.81
N GLU A 175 12.17 -15.10 22.87
CA GLU A 175 11.49 -13.92 23.41
C GLU A 175 12.03 -12.60 22.88
N ARG A 176 13.34 -12.55 22.59
CA ARG A 176 14.04 -11.35 22.13
C ARG A 176 15.31 -11.69 21.35
N ILE A 177 15.63 -10.86 20.36
CA ILE A 177 16.92 -10.85 19.68
C ILE A 177 17.71 -9.61 20.11
N GLU A 178 18.98 -9.78 20.41
CA GLU A 178 19.93 -8.67 20.65
C GLU A 178 21.07 -8.75 19.64
N ALA A 179 21.24 -7.70 18.82
CA ALA A 179 22.31 -7.64 17.84
C ALA A 179 23.52 -6.88 18.41
N THR A 180 24.66 -7.56 18.54
CA THR A 180 25.87 -7.03 19.19
C THR A 180 27.09 -7.39 18.35
N GLY A 181 27.85 -6.38 17.89
CA GLY A 181 29.17 -6.59 17.29
C GLY A 181 29.21 -7.47 16.03
N GLY A 182 28.14 -7.47 15.22
CA GLY A 182 28.05 -8.28 13.99
C GLY A 182 27.47 -9.69 14.18
N GLU A 183 27.14 -10.07 15.42
CA GLU A 183 26.43 -11.29 15.79
C GLU A 183 25.08 -10.95 16.44
N SER A 184 24.26 -11.97 16.66
CA SER A 184 22.99 -11.88 17.38
C SER A 184 22.91 -12.91 18.50
N VAL A 185 22.41 -12.47 19.66
CA VAL A 185 22.06 -13.29 20.81
C VAL A 185 20.55 -13.48 20.83
N LEU A 186 20.10 -14.73 20.85
CA LEU A 186 18.70 -15.12 20.93
C LEU A 186 18.39 -15.52 22.38
N HIS A 187 17.53 -14.76 23.03
CA HIS A 187 17.06 -15.07 24.38
C HIS A 187 15.85 -16.01 24.29
N LEU A 188 16.01 -17.24 24.78
CA LEU A 188 14.96 -18.24 24.85
C LEU A 188 14.12 -18.02 26.11
N ALA A 189 12.84 -18.38 26.05
CA ALA A 189 11.95 -18.37 27.22
C ALA A 189 12.42 -19.37 28.29
N GLU A 190 12.99 -20.48 27.85
CA GLU A 190 13.57 -21.53 28.68
C GLU A 190 14.91 -21.97 28.07
N GLY A 191 15.91 -22.23 28.91
CA GLY A 191 17.25 -22.66 28.48
C GLY A 191 18.27 -21.53 28.31
N THR A 192 19.43 -21.87 27.74
CA THR A 192 20.55 -20.93 27.56
C THR A 192 20.40 -20.10 26.28
N PRO A 193 20.80 -18.81 26.30
CA PRO A 193 20.82 -18.00 25.08
C PRO A 193 21.68 -18.62 23.97
N LEU A 194 21.23 -18.49 22.73
CA LEU A 194 21.96 -18.98 21.55
C LEU A 194 22.62 -17.82 20.81
N ARG A 195 23.78 -18.07 20.21
CA ARG A 195 24.50 -17.07 19.41
C ARG A 195 24.51 -17.48 17.95
N ALA A 196 24.24 -16.52 17.06
CA ALA A 196 24.32 -16.73 15.63
C ALA A 196 24.88 -15.52 14.89
N ARG A 197 25.62 -15.74 13.81
CA ARG A 197 26.08 -14.65 12.92
C ARG A 197 24.91 -13.98 12.21
N ARG A 198 23.89 -14.75 11.84
CA ARG A 198 22.67 -14.27 11.18
C ARG A 198 21.42 -14.89 11.79
N VAL A 199 20.31 -14.17 11.71
CA VAL A 199 19.01 -14.63 12.21
C VAL A 199 17.94 -14.43 11.12
N ILE A 200 17.16 -15.48 10.86
CA ILE A 200 15.95 -15.41 10.05
C ILE A 200 14.74 -15.58 10.97
N VAL A 201 13.87 -14.58 11.01
CA VAL A 201 12.59 -14.60 11.70
C VAL A 201 11.49 -15.01 10.73
N ALA A 202 11.00 -16.24 10.89
CA ALA A 202 9.99 -16.90 10.05
C ALA A 202 8.72 -17.30 10.85
N ILE A 203 8.41 -16.57 11.93
CA ILE A 203 7.34 -16.89 12.88
C ILE A 203 5.91 -16.69 12.34
N GLY A 204 5.75 -16.02 11.19
CA GLY A 204 4.45 -15.76 10.59
C GLY A 204 3.49 -14.99 11.51
N ARG A 205 2.19 -15.09 11.22
CA ARG A 205 1.11 -14.46 12.00
C ARG A 205 0.28 -15.47 12.82
N SER A 206 0.44 -16.76 12.54
CA SER A 206 -0.53 -17.80 12.89
C SER A 206 -0.60 -18.18 14.37
N GLY A 207 0.33 -17.72 15.20
CA GLY A 207 0.36 -18.03 16.63
C GLY A 207 -0.60 -17.19 17.49
N ASN A 208 -0.83 -15.91 17.15
CA ASN A 208 -1.57 -14.97 18.00
C ASN A 208 -2.97 -14.69 17.43
N PHE A 209 -4.00 -15.28 18.03
CA PHE A 209 -5.40 -15.04 17.66
C PHE A 209 -5.93 -13.84 18.43
N ARG A 210 -6.77 -13.03 17.78
CA ARG A 210 -7.52 -12.00 18.51
C ARG A 210 -8.49 -12.66 19.48
N LYS A 211 -8.54 -12.12 20.69
CA LYS A 211 -9.49 -12.53 21.73
C LYS A 211 -10.75 -11.66 21.67
N LEU A 212 -11.89 -12.24 22.03
CA LEU A 212 -13.14 -11.53 22.31
C LEU A 212 -13.00 -10.65 23.56
N ALA A 213 -12.18 -11.07 24.52
CA ALA A 213 -12.02 -10.44 25.83
C ALA A 213 -13.34 -10.35 26.62
N VAL A 214 -14.11 -11.44 26.60
CA VAL A 214 -15.39 -11.57 27.31
C VAL A 214 -15.35 -12.66 28.37
N PRO A 215 -16.14 -12.57 29.45
CA PRO A 215 -16.23 -13.65 30.41
C PRO A 215 -16.69 -14.95 29.75
N GLY A 216 -15.98 -16.05 30.05
CA GLY A 216 -16.25 -17.39 29.50
C GLY A 216 -15.55 -17.72 28.17
N GLU A 217 -14.74 -16.82 27.62
CA GLU A 217 -13.94 -17.10 26.40
C GLU A 217 -12.97 -18.28 26.57
N GLU A 218 -12.52 -18.56 27.79
CA GLU A 218 -11.56 -19.64 28.08
C GLU A 218 -12.25 -21.02 28.28
N LEU A 219 -13.57 -21.13 28.05
CA LEU A 219 -14.30 -22.40 28.13
C LEU A 219 -13.88 -23.35 27.01
N ALA A 220 -13.86 -24.66 27.30
CA ALA A 220 -13.46 -25.71 26.34
C ALA A 220 -14.32 -25.78 25.07
N LYS A 221 -15.52 -25.19 25.07
CA LYS A 221 -16.41 -25.09 23.91
C LYS A 221 -16.03 -23.95 22.95
N VAL A 222 -15.05 -23.12 23.30
CA VAL A 222 -14.61 -21.97 22.50
C VAL A 222 -13.37 -22.34 21.71
N TYR A 223 -13.49 -22.28 20.40
CA TYR A 223 -12.45 -22.63 19.45
C TYR A 223 -12.06 -21.39 18.65
N ASN A 224 -10.77 -21.22 18.40
CA ASN A 224 -10.26 -20.18 17.49
C ASN A 224 -9.99 -20.73 16.07
N ARG A 225 -10.32 -22.01 15.84
CA ARG A 225 -10.03 -22.77 14.61
C ARG A 225 -11.11 -23.84 14.40
N LEU A 226 -11.40 -24.13 13.15
CA LEU A 226 -12.25 -25.24 12.75
C LEU A 226 -11.37 -26.36 12.17
N PHE A 227 -11.31 -27.50 12.84
CA PHE A 227 -10.51 -28.66 12.42
C PHE A 227 -11.33 -29.60 11.53
N ASP A 228 -12.42 -30.16 12.05
CA ASP A 228 -13.37 -30.97 11.27
C ASP A 228 -14.80 -30.45 11.50
N PRO A 229 -15.48 -29.92 10.46
CA PRO A 229 -16.85 -29.44 10.61
C PRO A 229 -17.86 -30.55 10.96
N LYS A 230 -17.57 -31.82 10.62
CA LYS A 230 -18.50 -32.94 10.85
C LYS A 230 -18.69 -33.25 12.33
N GLU A 231 -17.72 -32.92 13.19
CA GLU A 231 -17.81 -33.08 14.65
C GLU A 231 -18.91 -32.20 15.29
N PHE A 232 -19.41 -31.21 14.55
CA PHE A 232 -20.39 -30.24 15.01
C PHE A 232 -21.74 -30.37 14.29
N ALA A 233 -21.97 -31.46 13.56
CA ALA A 233 -23.27 -31.78 12.99
C ALA A 233 -24.37 -31.80 14.08
N SER A 234 -25.54 -31.25 13.77
CA SER A 234 -26.70 -31.08 14.68
C SER A 234 -26.45 -30.23 15.94
N LYS A 235 -25.29 -29.57 16.08
CA LYS A 235 -25.00 -28.68 17.21
C LYS A 235 -25.35 -27.23 16.90
N ASN A 236 -25.67 -26.45 17.94
CA ASN A 236 -25.84 -25.00 17.86
C ASN A 236 -24.46 -24.32 17.94
N ALA A 237 -23.96 -23.87 16.79
CA ALA A 237 -22.65 -23.26 16.66
C ALA A 237 -22.75 -21.73 16.51
N LEU A 238 -21.99 -20.99 17.30
CA LEU A 238 -21.79 -19.55 17.10
C LEU A 238 -20.49 -19.35 16.33
N VAL A 239 -20.51 -18.61 15.24
CA VAL A 239 -19.30 -18.11 14.57
C VAL A 239 -19.23 -16.61 14.77
N VAL A 240 -18.12 -16.11 15.30
CA VAL A 240 -17.93 -14.67 15.56
C VAL A 240 -16.88 -14.11 14.60
N GLY A 241 -17.29 -13.16 13.76
CA GLY A 241 -16.41 -12.48 12.81
C GLY A 241 -17.09 -12.15 11.48
N GLY A 242 -16.44 -11.31 10.67
CA GLY A 242 -16.95 -10.88 9.36
C GLY A 242 -15.89 -10.81 8.26
N GLY A 243 -14.80 -11.57 8.42
CA GLY A 243 -13.79 -11.78 7.38
C GLY A 243 -13.92 -13.17 6.77
N ASP A 244 -13.14 -13.46 5.73
CA ASP A 244 -13.24 -14.72 4.97
C ASP A 244 -13.17 -15.97 5.86
N SER A 245 -12.27 -16.02 6.86
CA SER A 245 -12.18 -17.19 7.76
C SER A 245 -13.46 -17.44 8.56
N ALA A 246 -14.18 -16.37 8.94
CA ALA A 246 -15.46 -16.50 9.65
C ALA A 246 -16.55 -17.02 8.71
N LEU A 247 -16.64 -16.46 7.50
CA LEU A 247 -17.62 -16.89 6.51
C LEU A 247 -17.34 -18.32 6.02
N GLU A 248 -16.07 -18.68 5.76
CA GLU A 248 -15.66 -20.06 5.41
C GLU A 248 -16.03 -21.06 6.52
N THR A 249 -15.81 -20.69 7.78
CA THR A 249 -16.18 -21.52 8.94
C THR A 249 -17.69 -21.72 9.02
N ALA A 250 -18.47 -20.65 8.86
CA ALA A 250 -19.92 -20.71 8.88
C ALA A 250 -20.46 -21.59 7.74
N ILE A 251 -19.97 -21.40 6.52
CA ILE A 251 -20.32 -22.23 5.36
C ILE A 251 -20.01 -23.71 5.63
N ALA A 252 -18.80 -24.02 6.12
CA ALA A 252 -18.37 -25.39 6.37
C ALA A 252 -19.21 -26.09 7.45
N LEU A 253 -19.54 -25.38 8.54
CA LEU A 253 -20.39 -25.91 9.61
C LEU A 253 -21.83 -26.13 9.15
N THR A 254 -22.43 -25.15 8.44
CA THR A 254 -23.78 -25.28 7.89
C THR A 254 -23.86 -26.45 6.91
N SER A 255 -22.89 -26.57 5.99
CA SER A 255 -22.84 -27.68 5.02
C SER A 255 -22.62 -29.06 5.66
N ALA A 256 -22.04 -29.10 6.86
CA ALA A 256 -21.88 -30.32 7.65
C ALA A 256 -23.11 -30.66 8.52
N GLY A 257 -24.16 -29.83 8.49
CA GLY A 257 -25.41 -30.06 9.22
C GLY A 257 -25.50 -29.39 10.58
N ALA A 258 -24.66 -28.39 10.89
CA ALA A 258 -24.77 -27.60 12.13
C ALA A 258 -25.81 -26.47 12.02
N HIS A 259 -26.36 -26.04 13.17
CA HIS A 259 -27.20 -24.86 13.27
C HIS A 259 -26.33 -23.65 13.62
N VAL A 260 -26.02 -22.82 12.64
CA VAL A 260 -25.00 -21.78 12.76
C VAL A 260 -25.63 -20.41 12.98
N THR A 261 -25.19 -19.69 14.01
CA THR A 261 -25.42 -18.25 14.15
C THR A 261 -24.11 -17.51 13.82
N LEU A 262 -24.11 -16.66 12.79
CA LEU A 262 -22.96 -15.83 12.43
C LEU A 262 -23.12 -14.43 13.02
N SER A 263 -22.39 -14.15 14.09
CA SER A 263 -22.37 -12.85 14.77
C SER A 263 -21.28 -11.94 14.22
N TYR A 264 -21.66 -10.72 13.85
CA TYR A 264 -20.72 -9.70 13.41
C TYR A 264 -21.13 -8.30 13.88
N ARG A 265 -20.20 -7.57 14.49
CA ARG A 265 -20.44 -6.24 15.08
C ARG A 265 -20.88 -5.15 14.11
N ARG A 266 -20.67 -5.31 12.80
CA ARG A 266 -21.12 -4.34 11.78
C ARG A 266 -22.40 -4.82 11.13
N LYS A 267 -23.16 -3.87 10.58
CA LYS A 267 -24.40 -4.14 9.85
C LYS A 267 -24.20 -4.77 8.47
N GLU A 268 -22.98 -4.69 7.91
CA GLU A 268 -22.65 -5.22 6.58
C GLU A 268 -21.21 -5.76 6.52
N PHE A 269 -20.98 -6.76 5.66
CA PHE A 269 -19.67 -7.33 5.40
C PHE A 269 -18.86 -6.42 4.46
N SER A 270 -17.82 -5.78 5.00
CA SER A 270 -16.94 -4.87 4.25
C SER A 270 -15.57 -5.46 3.90
N ARG A 271 -15.22 -6.61 4.49
CA ARG A 271 -13.87 -7.20 4.41
C ARG A 271 -13.81 -8.54 3.69
N ALA A 272 -14.92 -9.27 3.68
CA ALA A 272 -14.96 -10.59 3.07
C ALA A 272 -15.08 -10.49 1.55
N LYS A 273 -14.66 -11.54 0.85
CA LYS A 273 -14.78 -11.63 -0.60
C LYS A 273 -16.26 -11.64 -1.00
N PRO A 274 -16.65 -10.93 -2.08
CA PRO A 274 -18.03 -10.93 -2.57
C PRO A 274 -18.60 -12.34 -2.79
N GLU A 275 -17.77 -13.27 -3.28
CA GLU A 275 -18.12 -14.67 -3.49
C GLU A 275 -18.55 -15.37 -2.19
N ASN A 276 -17.83 -15.15 -1.09
CA ASN A 276 -18.17 -15.72 0.22
C ASN A 276 -19.43 -15.07 0.81
N VAL A 277 -19.62 -13.77 0.60
CA VAL A 277 -20.84 -13.06 1.02
C VAL A 277 -22.06 -13.62 0.32
N ALA A 278 -22.01 -13.80 -1.01
CA ALA A 278 -23.11 -14.37 -1.79
C ALA A 278 -23.50 -15.78 -1.32
N LYS A 279 -22.51 -16.61 -0.97
CA LYS A 279 -22.78 -17.96 -0.41
C LYS A 279 -23.49 -17.91 0.94
N ILE A 280 -23.06 -17.01 1.82
CA ILE A 280 -23.67 -16.83 3.14
C ILE A 280 -25.12 -16.36 3.00
N GLU A 281 -25.39 -15.41 2.09
CA GLU A 281 -26.75 -14.95 1.81
C GLU A 281 -27.63 -16.09 1.27
N THR A 282 -27.08 -16.93 0.39
CA THR A 282 -27.78 -18.10 -0.15
C THR A 282 -28.11 -19.11 0.95
N LEU A 283 -27.14 -19.47 1.80
CA LEU A 283 -27.32 -20.39 2.92
C LEU A 283 -28.26 -19.85 4.00
N ALA A 284 -28.30 -18.53 4.20
CA ALA A 284 -29.22 -17.90 5.15
C ALA A 284 -30.68 -17.96 4.67
N GLN A 285 -30.91 -17.98 3.36
CA GLN A 285 -32.25 -18.15 2.77
C GLN A 285 -32.67 -19.62 2.72
N ASN A 286 -31.72 -20.49 2.39
CA ASN A 286 -31.93 -21.94 2.31
C ASN A 286 -30.70 -22.67 2.83
N GLY A 287 -30.79 -23.25 4.02
CA GLY A 287 -29.69 -23.96 4.69
C GLY A 287 -29.19 -25.19 3.92
N ASP A 288 -30.02 -25.77 3.04
CA ASP A 288 -29.68 -26.90 2.17
C ASP A 288 -29.20 -26.46 0.77
N ALA A 289 -29.05 -25.15 0.53
CA ALA A 289 -28.67 -24.64 -0.78
C ALA A 289 -27.29 -25.14 -1.25
N GLU A 290 -27.20 -25.45 -2.53
CA GLU A 290 -25.95 -25.81 -3.18
C GLU A 290 -25.10 -24.57 -3.46
N VAL A 291 -24.07 -24.37 -2.63
CA VAL A 291 -23.09 -23.28 -2.78
C VAL A 291 -21.77 -23.82 -3.32
N GLU A 292 -21.72 -24.08 -4.63
CA GLU A 292 -20.51 -24.41 -5.40
C GLU A 292 -19.86 -23.14 -6.00
N VAL A 293 -18.56 -23.18 -6.30
CA VAL A 293 -17.90 -22.18 -7.15
C VAL A 293 -17.30 -22.91 -8.35
N GLU A 294 -17.90 -22.73 -9.52
CA GLU A 294 -17.40 -23.36 -10.75
C GLU A 294 -16.10 -22.71 -11.27
N ARG A 295 -15.88 -21.39 -11.10
CA ARG A 295 -14.70 -20.70 -11.69
C ARG A 295 -14.28 -19.46 -10.89
N PRO A 296 -13.05 -19.40 -10.35
CA PRO A 296 -12.51 -18.17 -9.75
C PRO A 296 -12.22 -17.11 -10.82
N SER A 297 -12.75 -15.89 -10.66
CA SER A 297 -12.58 -14.79 -11.63
C SER A 297 -11.41 -13.84 -11.32
N SER A 298 -10.63 -14.08 -10.25
CA SER A 298 -9.50 -13.21 -9.88
C SER A 298 -8.24 -14.00 -9.48
N GLU A 299 -7.06 -13.39 -9.65
CA GLU A 299 -5.76 -13.92 -9.20
C GLU A 299 -5.63 -14.05 -7.66
N ARG A 300 -6.70 -13.74 -6.91
CA ARG A 300 -6.76 -13.81 -5.44
C ARG A 300 -7.89 -14.70 -4.91
N VAL A 301 -8.34 -15.70 -5.67
CA VAL A 301 -9.36 -16.62 -5.18
C VAL A 301 -8.72 -17.85 -4.54
N ASN A 302 -9.07 -18.09 -3.28
CA ASN A 302 -9.10 -19.44 -2.71
C ASN A 302 -10.57 -19.85 -2.81
N PRO A 303 -10.93 -20.79 -3.69
CA PRO A 303 -12.25 -21.40 -3.65
C PRO A 303 -12.46 -22.08 -2.29
N ALA A 304 -13.37 -21.54 -1.50
CA ALA A 304 -14.00 -22.29 -0.43
C ALA A 304 -14.81 -23.41 -1.08
N MET A 305 -14.35 -24.66 -0.90
CA MET A 305 -15.08 -25.92 -1.06
C MET A 305 -15.45 -26.32 -2.50
N THR A 306 -14.80 -27.37 -3.03
CA THR A 306 -15.49 -28.43 -3.81
C THR A 306 -14.70 -29.74 -3.94
N ARG A 307 -15.48 -30.84 -4.04
CA ARG A 307 -15.15 -32.29 -4.08
C ARG A 307 -14.58 -32.90 -2.78
N GLY A 308 -15.46 -33.40 -1.91
CA GLY A 308 -15.06 -34.35 -0.85
C GLY A 308 -16.02 -34.48 0.32
N LEU A 309 -16.59 -33.37 0.79
CA LEU A 309 -17.50 -33.41 1.94
C LEU A 309 -18.87 -34.01 1.54
N GLN A 310 -19.15 -35.23 2.02
CA GLN A 310 -20.50 -35.76 2.10
C GLN A 310 -21.36 -34.79 2.94
N ARG A 311 -22.49 -34.33 2.37
CA ARG A 311 -23.41 -33.39 3.00
C ARG A 311 -24.01 -33.99 4.28
N GLY A 312 -24.04 -33.21 5.35
CA GLY A 312 -25.01 -33.42 6.42
C GLY A 312 -26.36 -32.87 5.96
N GLN A 313 -27.47 -33.57 6.23
CA GLN A 313 -28.81 -33.02 6.03
C GLN A 313 -29.19 -32.13 7.22
N GLY A 314 -29.86 -31.00 6.99
CA GLY A 314 -30.53 -30.21 8.04
C GLY A 314 -29.72 -29.09 8.69
N GLY A 315 -28.66 -28.59 8.04
CA GLY A 315 -27.93 -27.40 8.51
C GLY A 315 -28.74 -26.12 8.36
N SER A 316 -28.47 -25.12 9.20
CA SER A 316 -29.08 -23.78 9.07
C SER A 316 -28.07 -22.68 9.34
N LEU A 317 -28.33 -21.48 8.82
CA LEU A 317 -27.49 -20.30 9.02
C LEU A 317 -28.35 -19.07 9.35
N GLN A 318 -28.14 -18.50 10.53
CA GLN A 318 -28.76 -17.25 10.96
C GLN A 318 -27.71 -16.12 11.00
N LEU A 319 -28.02 -14.99 10.38
CA LEU A 319 -27.15 -13.81 10.41
C LEU A 319 -27.53 -12.90 11.59
N ALA A 320 -26.60 -12.70 12.51
CA ALA A 320 -26.69 -11.78 13.63
C ALA A 320 -25.75 -10.57 13.38
N LEU A 321 -26.07 -9.75 12.38
CA LEU A 321 -25.31 -8.55 12.04
C LEU A 321 -25.60 -7.39 13.01
N GLY A 322 -24.62 -6.54 13.25
CA GLY A 322 -24.69 -5.50 14.27
C GLY A 322 -24.74 -6.03 15.71
N THR A 323 -24.25 -7.25 15.95
CA THR A 323 -24.26 -7.87 17.29
C THR A 323 -22.87 -8.03 17.87
N GLU A 324 -22.75 -7.95 19.20
CA GLU A 324 -21.53 -8.22 19.95
C GLU A 324 -21.77 -9.30 21.01
N VAL A 325 -20.84 -10.23 21.13
CA VAL A 325 -20.84 -11.23 22.23
C VAL A 325 -20.41 -10.52 23.50
N THR A 326 -21.18 -10.65 24.58
CA THR A 326 -20.88 -10.02 25.87
C THR A 326 -20.44 -11.01 26.93
N ARG A 327 -20.92 -12.26 26.85
CA ARG A 327 -20.58 -13.35 27.75
C ARG A 327 -20.80 -14.70 27.07
N ILE A 328 -19.95 -15.67 27.39
CA ILE A 328 -20.10 -17.08 27.00
C ILE A 328 -20.33 -17.90 28.28
N GLU A 329 -21.37 -18.71 28.29
CA GLU A 329 -21.71 -19.62 29.38
C GLU A 329 -21.70 -21.07 28.88
N PRO A 330 -21.68 -22.08 29.78
CA PRO A 330 -21.58 -23.49 29.36
C PRO A 330 -22.67 -23.93 28.38
N ALA A 331 -23.92 -23.49 28.57
CA ALA A 331 -25.07 -23.90 27.73
C ALA A 331 -25.64 -22.77 26.85
N GLN A 332 -25.18 -21.54 27.00
CA GLN A 332 -25.72 -20.39 26.28
C GLN A 332 -24.67 -19.29 26.04
N ILE A 333 -25.00 -18.35 25.17
CA ILE A 333 -24.22 -17.14 24.90
C ILE A 333 -25.11 -15.92 25.09
N LEU A 334 -24.54 -14.79 25.50
CA LEU A 334 -25.23 -13.51 25.53
C LEU A 334 -24.74 -12.67 24.36
N LEU A 335 -25.68 -12.28 23.49
CA LEU A 335 -25.46 -11.36 22.37
C LEU A 335 -26.18 -10.04 22.63
N ARG A 336 -25.51 -8.93 22.31
CA ARG A 336 -26.07 -7.58 22.38
C ARG A 336 -26.24 -7.00 20.99
N SER A 337 -27.46 -6.57 20.67
CA SER A 337 -27.74 -5.66 19.54
C SER A 337 -28.19 -4.31 20.10
N GLU A 338 -29.50 -4.16 20.35
CA GLU A 338 -30.14 -3.07 21.09
C GLU A 338 -30.48 -3.49 22.52
N THR A 339 -30.81 -4.77 22.69
CA THR A 339 -31.00 -5.45 23.98
C THR A 339 -30.08 -6.67 24.06
N GLU A 340 -29.84 -7.15 25.28
CA GLU A 340 -29.04 -8.36 25.51
C GLU A 340 -29.95 -9.58 25.50
N ALA A 341 -29.65 -10.56 24.64
CA ALA A 341 -30.41 -11.78 24.46
C ALA A 341 -29.54 -13.00 24.70
N ALA A 342 -30.08 -13.99 25.41
CA ALA A 342 -29.44 -15.28 25.61
C ALA A 342 -29.84 -16.25 24.50
N LEU A 343 -28.86 -16.95 23.92
CA LEU A 343 -29.08 -17.98 22.90
C LEU A 343 -28.47 -19.31 23.38
N PRO A 344 -29.21 -20.42 23.30
CA PRO A 344 -28.65 -21.75 23.49
C PRO A 344 -27.48 -21.98 22.54
N ASN A 345 -26.39 -22.54 23.04
CA ASN A 345 -25.18 -22.71 22.26
C ASN A 345 -24.37 -23.90 22.77
N ASP A 346 -23.85 -24.71 21.84
CA ASP A 346 -23.02 -25.88 22.15
C ASP A 346 -21.54 -25.61 21.88
N VAL A 347 -21.23 -24.79 20.86
CA VAL A 347 -19.86 -24.48 20.44
C VAL A 347 -19.73 -23.05 19.95
N VAL A 348 -18.59 -22.41 20.22
CA VAL A 348 -18.26 -21.06 19.74
C VAL A 348 -16.96 -21.09 18.93
N PHE A 349 -16.97 -20.44 17.77
CA PHE A 349 -15.81 -20.23 16.90
C PHE A 349 -15.45 -18.75 16.82
N THR A 350 -14.33 -18.35 17.43
CA THR A 350 -13.83 -16.97 17.44
C THR A 350 -12.93 -16.69 16.22
N MET A 351 -13.56 -16.38 15.09
CA MET A 351 -12.90 -16.13 13.80
C MET A 351 -12.55 -14.65 13.61
N LEU A 352 -11.88 -14.07 14.61
CA LEU A 352 -11.58 -12.64 14.73
C LEU A 352 -10.31 -12.19 13.98
N GLY A 353 -9.62 -13.14 13.36
CA GLY A 353 -8.34 -12.94 12.70
C GLY A 353 -7.16 -13.08 13.67
N ARG A 354 -5.98 -12.84 13.12
CA ARG A 354 -4.68 -13.00 13.80
C ARG A 354 -3.96 -11.68 13.90
N GLU A 355 -3.05 -11.56 14.86
CA GLU A 355 -2.20 -10.40 15.03
C GLU A 355 -0.74 -10.75 14.80
N ALA A 356 -0.01 -9.87 14.13
CA ALA A 356 1.43 -9.99 14.08
C ALA A 356 1.99 -9.90 15.52
N PRO A 357 3.02 -10.68 15.88
CA PRO A 357 3.62 -10.64 17.21
C PRO A 357 4.48 -9.37 17.39
N LEU A 358 3.84 -8.20 17.40
CA LEU A 358 4.49 -6.89 17.43
C LEU A 358 5.37 -6.70 18.67
N ASP A 359 5.00 -7.28 19.80
CA ASP A 359 5.78 -7.16 21.03
C ASP A 359 7.13 -7.86 20.93
N PHE A 360 7.21 -9.01 20.23
CA PHE A 360 8.48 -9.67 19.93
C PHE A 360 9.38 -8.75 19.08
N PHE A 361 8.80 -8.12 18.04
CA PHE A 361 9.52 -7.18 17.18
C PHE A 361 10.02 -5.96 17.97
N ARG A 362 9.17 -5.36 18.81
CA ARG A 362 9.53 -4.21 19.66
C ARG A 362 10.63 -4.54 20.66
N ARG A 363 10.48 -5.65 21.40
CA ARG A 363 11.49 -6.11 22.36
C ARG A 363 12.83 -6.36 21.69
N SER A 364 12.81 -6.83 20.45
CA SER A 364 14.02 -7.06 19.66
C SER A 364 14.60 -5.79 19.03
N GLY A 365 13.89 -4.65 19.05
CA GLY A 365 14.34 -3.40 18.42
C GLY A 365 14.06 -3.31 16.92
N LEU A 366 13.17 -4.17 16.39
CA LEU A 366 12.73 -4.13 14.99
C LEU A 366 11.68 -3.04 14.79
N ARG A 367 11.91 -2.15 13.82
CA ARG A 367 10.98 -1.05 13.50
C ARG A 367 9.71 -1.58 12.87
N ILE A 368 8.57 -1.02 13.27
CA ILE A 368 7.25 -1.37 12.75
C ILE A 368 6.77 -0.28 11.78
N ALA A 369 6.18 -0.70 10.66
CA ALA A 369 5.62 0.19 9.66
C ALA A 369 4.51 1.06 10.25
N GLY A 370 4.56 2.36 9.98
CA GLY A 370 3.56 3.32 10.44
C GLY A 370 3.72 3.81 11.88
N GLU A 371 4.71 3.31 12.64
CA GLU A 371 5.06 3.92 13.93
C GLU A 371 5.90 5.19 13.71
N GLY A 372 5.49 6.28 14.37
CA GLY A 372 6.19 7.56 14.30
C GLY A 372 7.54 7.48 15.01
N THR A 373 8.57 8.06 14.40
CA THR A 373 9.89 8.22 15.02
C THR A 373 10.10 9.67 15.42
N PRO A 374 10.91 9.96 16.46
CA PRO A 374 11.23 11.34 16.84
C PRO A 374 11.81 12.15 15.66
N SER A 375 12.68 11.53 14.86
CA SER A 375 13.20 12.15 13.64
C SER A 375 12.12 12.40 12.58
N GLY A 376 11.14 11.50 12.46
CA GLY A 376 9.99 11.69 11.58
C GLY A 376 9.12 12.89 11.99
N TRP A 377 8.89 13.06 13.29
CA TRP A 377 8.17 14.22 13.83
C TRP A 377 8.95 15.52 13.65
N LEU A 378 10.27 15.51 13.88
CA LEU A 378 11.13 16.67 13.61
C LEU A 378 11.14 17.03 12.12
N ALA A 379 11.21 16.03 11.23
CA ALA A 379 11.15 16.26 9.79
C ALA A 379 9.80 16.83 9.35
N LEU A 380 8.69 16.36 9.92
CA LEU A 380 7.37 16.94 9.69
C LEU A 380 7.30 18.39 10.18
N GLY A 381 7.81 18.67 11.38
CA GLY A 381 7.89 20.03 11.91
C GLY A 381 8.72 20.96 11.02
N ALA A 382 9.89 20.50 10.57
CA ALA A 382 10.75 21.24 9.65
C ALA A 382 10.07 21.48 8.29
N PHE A 383 9.36 20.48 7.76
CA PHE A 383 8.60 20.62 6.52
C PHE A 383 7.47 21.63 6.65
N LEU A 384 6.70 21.61 7.74
CA LEU A 384 5.66 22.60 8.01
C LEU A 384 6.24 24.00 8.16
N ALA A 385 7.35 24.15 8.88
CA ALA A 385 8.07 25.43 9.00
C ALA A 385 8.56 25.93 7.63
N PHE A 386 9.06 25.04 6.76
CA PHE A 386 9.43 25.37 5.39
C PHE A 386 8.23 25.82 4.55
N CYS A 387 7.09 25.13 4.63
CA CYS A 387 5.86 25.55 3.95
C CYS A 387 5.38 26.94 4.41
N ILE A 388 5.46 27.20 5.72
CA ILE A 388 5.14 28.51 6.31
C ILE A 388 6.09 29.58 5.76
N PHE A 389 7.40 29.32 5.79
CA PHE A 389 8.43 30.22 5.24
C PHE A 389 8.13 30.55 3.77
N VAL A 390 7.90 29.53 2.96
CA VAL A 390 7.57 29.66 1.55
C VAL A 390 6.26 30.43 1.33
N TYR A 391 5.22 30.22 2.15
CA TYR A 391 3.99 31.00 2.06
C TYR A 391 4.24 32.49 2.34
N PHE A 392 4.96 32.81 3.42
CA PHE A 392 5.28 34.18 3.79
C PHE A 392 6.21 34.86 2.77
N TRP A 393 7.07 34.12 2.09
CA TRP A 393 7.85 34.68 0.98
C TRP A 393 6.95 35.07 -0.19
N LYS A 394 5.96 34.23 -0.54
CA LYS A 394 5.01 34.55 -1.61
C LYS A 394 4.14 35.77 -1.29
N SER A 395 3.70 35.90 -0.04
CA SER A 395 2.79 36.96 0.39
C SER A 395 3.49 38.28 0.75
N GLY A 396 4.82 38.37 0.64
CA GLY A 396 5.58 39.57 0.99
C GLY A 396 5.72 39.79 2.50
N GLY A 397 5.68 38.72 3.29
CA GLY A 397 5.88 38.74 4.75
C GLY A 397 7.35 38.69 5.16
N PHE A 398 7.62 38.18 6.37
CA PHE A 398 8.98 38.21 6.97
C PHE A 398 10.05 37.53 6.12
N ALA A 399 9.71 36.48 5.36
CA ALA A 399 10.68 35.77 4.55
C ALA A 399 11.18 36.60 3.35
N GLU A 400 10.40 37.60 2.92
CA GLU A 400 10.83 38.56 1.90
C GLU A 400 12.03 39.37 2.39
N THR A 401 12.04 39.84 3.64
CA THR A 401 13.15 40.66 4.15
C THR A 401 14.47 39.90 4.22
N TRP A 402 14.42 38.57 4.22
CA TRP A 402 15.61 37.71 4.21
C TRP A 402 16.11 37.39 2.80
N LEU A 403 15.23 37.48 1.80
CA LEU A 403 15.52 37.10 0.42
C LEU A 403 15.67 38.29 -0.51
N ASP A 404 15.17 39.48 -0.16
CA ASP A 404 15.34 40.72 -0.90
C ASP A 404 16.84 41.01 -1.16
N PRO A 405 17.27 41.34 -2.40
CA PRO A 405 16.45 41.65 -3.57
C PRO A 405 16.09 40.47 -4.49
N TRP A 406 16.31 39.22 -4.06
CA TRP A 406 15.93 38.04 -4.81
C TRP A 406 14.43 37.72 -4.65
N PRO A 407 13.69 37.43 -5.75
CA PRO A 407 14.18 37.21 -7.11
C PRO A 407 14.18 38.45 -8.02
N GLY A 408 13.81 39.62 -7.50
CA GLY A 408 13.68 40.85 -8.28
C GLY A 408 14.96 41.30 -9.02
N ASN A 409 16.14 40.98 -8.48
CA ASN A 409 17.45 41.28 -9.07
C ASN A 409 17.99 40.22 -10.05
N MET A 410 17.22 39.18 -10.39
CA MET A 410 17.71 38.07 -11.22
C MET A 410 18.18 38.50 -12.62
N SER A 411 17.55 39.51 -13.23
CA SER A 411 18.02 40.06 -14.50
C SER A 411 19.42 40.66 -14.39
N VAL A 412 19.75 41.31 -13.26
CA VAL A 412 21.07 41.86 -12.97
C VAL A 412 22.10 40.76 -12.75
N ILE A 413 21.71 39.69 -12.03
CA ILE A 413 22.58 38.53 -11.83
C ILE A 413 22.94 37.90 -13.18
N VAL A 414 21.95 37.70 -14.06
CA VAL A 414 22.19 37.10 -15.38
C VAL A 414 23.01 38.03 -16.28
N SER A 415 22.74 39.34 -16.31
CA SER A 415 23.52 40.29 -17.11
C SER A 415 24.97 40.40 -16.66
N SER A 416 25.26 40.16 -15.36
CA SER A 416 26.62 40.19 -14.82
C SER A 416 27.53 39.04 -15.29
N LEU A 417 26.98 38.02 -15.97
CA LEU A 417 27.73 36.87 -16.48
C LEU A 417 28.59 37.20 -17.71
N GLY A 418 28.42 38.37 -18.32
CA GLY A 418 29.26 38.87 -19.40
C GLY A 418 28.49 39.72 -20.41
N SER A 419 29.20 40.43 -21.29
CA SER A 419 28.62 41.37 -22.25
C SER A 419 27.63 40.73 -23.23
N TRP A 420 27.82 39.45 -23.57
CA TRP A 420 26.84 38.69 -24.36
C TRP A 420 25.51 38.51 -23.62
N PHE A 421 25.55 38.15 -22.34
CA PHE A 421 24.35 37.98 -21.51
C PHE A 421 23.64 39.31 -21.29
N GLU A 422 24.40 40.38 -21.05
CA GLU A 422 23.85 41.74 -20.94
C GLU A 422 23.07 42.16 -22.18
N ALA A 423 23.64 41.98 -23.38
CA ALA A 423 22.97 42.29 -24.64
C ALA A 423 21.69 41.46 -24.84
N GLN A 424 21.72 40.18 -24.48
CA GLN A 424 20.54 39.31 -24.57
C GLN A 424 19.46 39.68 -23.54
N VAL A 425 19.83 40.00 -22.30
CA VAL A 425 18.87 40.38 -21.25
C VAL A 425 18.21 41.73 -21.54
N ALA A 426 18.94 42.66 -22.16
CA ALA A 426 18.43 43.98 -22.54
C ALA A 426 17.28 43.91 -23.58
N ASP A 427 17.31 42.91 -24.47
CA ASP A 427 16.28 42.69 -25.48
C ASP A 427 15.31 41.57 -25.06
N ARG A 428 14.10 41.95 -24.64
CA ARG A 428 13.04 41.02 -24.22
C ARG A 428 12.55 40.10 -25.33
N SER A 429 12.77 40.42 -26.61
CA SER A 429 12.42 39.55 -27.73
C SER A 429 13.32 38.33 -27.84
N THR A 430 14.51 38.36 -27.23
CA THR A 430 15.37 37.18 -27.11
C THR A 430 14.81 36.21 -26.07
N LEU A 431 15.16 34.92 -26.20
CA LEU A 431 14.74 33.90 -25.23
C LEU A 431 15.26 34.22 -23.82
N LEU A 432 16.51 34.70 -23.70
CA LEU A 432 17.11 35.00 -22.41
C LEU A 432 16.51 36.28 -21.80
N GLY A 433 16.24 37.31 -22.60
CA GLY A 433 15.56 38.53 -22.14
C GLY A 433 14.13 38.26 -21.68
N THR A 434 13.38 37.43 -22.42
CA THR A 434 12.08 36.93 -21.98
C THR A 434 12.19 36.19 -20.65
N LEU A 435 13.10 35.21 -20.56
CA LEU A 435 13.28 34.39 -19.36
C LEU A 435 13.74 35.22 -18.16
N ALA A 436 14.57 36.25 -18.37
CA ALA A 436 15.01 37.16 -17.31
C ALA A 436 13.83 37.92 -16.68
N VAL A 437 12.76 38.20 -17.43
CA VAL A 437 11.51 38.75 -16.88
C VAL A 437 10.79 37.69 -16.04
N SER A 438 10.65 36.46 -16.52
CA SER A 438 10.01 35.36 -15.79
C SER A 438 10.76 35.05 -14.48
N LEU A 439 12.09 35.07 -14.51
CA LEU A 439 12.97 34.81 -13.35
C LEU A 439 12.83 35.84 -12.22
N ARG A 440 12.20 36.99 -12.46
CA ARG A 440 11.90 37.98 -11.42
C ARG A 440 10.60 37.67 -10.68
N SER A 441 9.77 36.78 -11.22
CA SER A 441 8.52 36.36 -10.61
C SER A 441 8.76 35.27 -9.57
N ARG A 442 8.20 35.43 -8.36
CA ARG A 442 8.20 34.36 -7.36
C ARG A 442 7.50 33.11 -7.91
N SER A 443 6.38 33.29 -8.61
CA SER A 443 5.57 32.20 -9.19
C SER A 443 6.37 31.27 -10.11
N PHE A 444 7.35 31.82 -10.85
CA PHE A 444 8.25 31.03 -11.68
C PHE A 444 8.97 29.94 -10.86
N TYR A 445 9.52 30.28 -9.70
CA TYR A 445 10.25 29.34 -8.85
C TYR A 445 9.33 28.30 -8.20
N TYR A 446 8.08 28.66 -7.87
CA TYR A 446 7.11 27.67 -7.40
C TYR A 446 6.84 26.61 -8.47
N THR A 447 6.52 27.07 -9.68
CA THR A 447 6.22 26.18 -10.80
C THR A 447 7.45 25.37 -11.21
N LEU A 448 8.65 25.97 -11.20
CA LEU A 448 9.91 25.28 -11.44
C LEU A 448 10.18 24.21 -10.38
N ALA A 449 10.12 24.54 -9.09
CA ALA A 449 10.37 23.59 -8.00
C ALA A 449 9.39 22.42 -8.04
N TYR A 450 8.11 22.71 -8.30
CA TYR A 450 7.07 21.69 -8.44
C TYR A 450 7.32 20.78 -9.66
N SER A 451 7.70 21.37 -10.79
CA SER A 451 8.01 20.63 -12.02
C SER A 451 9.25 19.74 -11.87
N VAL A 452 10.31 20.27 -11.23
CA VAL A 452 11.52 19.51 -10.88
C VAL A 452 11.19 18.33 -9.97
N ALA A 453 10.32 18.53 -8.96
CA ALA A 453 9.89 17.44 -8.09
C ALA A 453 9.19 16.33 -8.88
N ILE A 454 8.25 16.67 -9.77
CA ILE A 454 7.55 15.68 -10.61
C ILE A 454 8.53 14.92 -11.51
N VAL A 455 9.50 15.61 -12.13
CA VAL A 455 10.53 14.97 -12.96
C VAL A 455 11.41 14.04 -12.13
N ALA A 456 11.95 14.52 -11.02
CA ALA A 456 12.86 13.75 -10.16
C ALA A 456 12.18 12.50 -9.58
N PHE A 457 11.00 12.67 -8.99
CA PHE A 457 10.23 11.54 -8.45
C PHE A 457 9.69 10.62 -9.54
N GLY A 458 9.34 11.17 -10.71
CA GLY A 458 8.90 10.40 -11.88
C GLY A 458 10.00 9.51 -12.45
N ILE A 459 11.21 10.03 -12.65
CA ILE A 459 12.38 9.23 -13.03
C ILE A 459 12.64 8.16 -11.96
N GLY A 460 12.56 8.52 -10.68
CA GLY A 460 12.65 7.56 -9.58
C GLY A 460 11.59 6.45 -9.66
N ARG A 461 10.34 6.78 -10.00
CA ARG A 461 9.25 5.81 -10.17
C ARG A 461 9.52 4.86 -11.34
N MET A 462 9.91 5.38 -12.50
CA MET A 462 10.19 4.57 -13.69
C MET A 462 11.38 3.62 -13.47
N ARG A 463 12.41 4.05 -12.72
CA ARG A 463 13.53 3.18 -12.35
C ARG A 463 13.11 2.02 -11.44
N ARG A 464 12.15 2.24 -10.53
CA ARG A 464 11.63 1.23 -9.59
C ARG A 464 10.65 0.27 -10.25
N ARG A 465 9.71 0.78 -11.04
CA ARG A 465 8.66 -0.01 -11.71
C ARG A 465 8.85 0.04 -13.22
N LYS A 466 9.59 -0.93 -13.75
CA LYS A 466 9.92 -1.03 -15.17
C LYS A 466 8.80 -1.69 -15.99
N THR A 467 7.58 -1.17 -15.90
CA THR A 467 6.47 -1.62 -16.76
C THR A 467 6.20 -0.59 -17.87
N PRO A 468 5.77 -1.03 -19.08
CA PRO A 468 5.43 -0.10 -20.16
C PRO A 468 4.36 0.90 -19.75
N TYR A 469 3.35 0.44 -18.99
CA TYR A 469 2.28 1.28 -18.47
C TYR A 469 2.81 2.41 -17.56
N VAL A 470 3.62 2.09 -16.54
CA VAL A 470 4.13 3.10 -15.59
C VAL A 470 5.06 4.09 -16.30
N THR A 471 5.86 3.60 -17.25
CA THR A 471 6.76 4.45 -18.05
C THR A 471 5.96 5.44 -18.88
N LEU A 472 4.94 4.97 -19.61
CA LEU A 472 4.10 5.84 -20.43
C LEU A 472 3.32 6.84 -19.57
N GLN A 473 2.64 6.38 -18.52
CA GLN A 473 1.88 7.23 -17.60
C GLN A 473 2.75 8.33 -16.99
N THR A 474 3.92 7.96 -16.45
CA THR A 474 4.82 8.92 -15.81
C THR A 474 5.40 9.91 -16.81
N THR A 475 5.70 9.45 -18.03
CA THR A 475 6.20 10.33 -19.10
C THR A 475 5.13 11.34 -19.51
N VAL A 476 3.87 10.93 -19.66
CA VAL A 476 2.76 11.83 -19.97
C VAL A 476 2.57 12.86 -18.86
N LEU A 477 2.58 12.44 -17.60
CA LEU A 477 2.46 13.35 -16.45
C LEU A 477 3.60 14.37 -16.40
N ILE A 478 4.85 13.93 -16.65
CA ILE A 478 6.00 14.84 -16.76
C ILE A 478 5.80 15.81 -17.93
N ALA A 479 5.36 15.33 -19.10
CA ALA A 479 5.15 16.17 -20.27
C ALA A 479 4.07 17.22 -20.03
N VAL A 480 2.94 16.85 -19.42
CA VAL A 480 1.87 17.79 -19.06
C VAL A 480 2.34 18.79 -18.00
N GLN A 481 3.14 18.38 -17.02
CA GLN A 481 3.69 19.34 -16.06
C GLN A 481 4.70 20.30 -16.69
N MET A 482 5.62 19.80 -17.51
CA MET A 482 6.71 20.60 -18.06
C MET A 482 6.26 21.51 -19.20
N ILE A 483 5.37 21.04 -20.07
CA ILE A 483 5.01 21.78 -21.29
C ILE A 483 3.86 22.76 -21.00
N PRO A 484 2.59 22.35 -20.88
CA PRO A 484 1.49 23.30 -20.71
C PRO A 484 1.46 23.96 -19.33
N LEU A 485 2.03 23.34 -18.29
CA LEU A 485 2.00 23.87 -16.92
C LEU A 485 3.32 24.48 -16.44
N PHE A 486 4.33 24.65 -17.30
CA PHE A 486 5.53 25.40 -16.94
C PHE A 486 6.07 26.19 -18.14
N LEU A 487 6.59 25.50 -19.15
CA LEU A 487 7.21 26.15 -20.30
C LEU A 487 6.23 27.04 -21.08
N LEU A 488 4.98 26.59 -21.25
CA LEU A 488 3.98 27.34 -22.01
C LEU A 488 3.68 28.72 -21.42
N PRO A 489 3.22 28.84 -20.15
CA PRO A 489 2.92 30.13 -19.54
C PRO A 489 4.16 30.96 -19.18
N GLU A 490 5.25 30.34 -18.76
CA GLU A 490 6.41 31.05 -18.21
C GLU A 490 7.48 31.40 -19.26
N VAL A 491 7.50 30.74 -20.43
CA VAL A 491 8.55 30.92 -21.44
C VAL A 491 7.97 31.10 -22.85
N ILE A 492 7.19 30.14 -23.35
CA ILE A 492 6.77 30.08 -24.75
C ILE A 492 5.80 31.22 -25.10
N LEU A 493 4.71 31.39 -24.34
CA LEU A 493 3.73 32.45 -24.62
C LEU A 493 4.33 33.86 -24.45
N PRO A 494 5.10 34.17 -23.38
CA PRO A 494 5.82 35.43 -23.30
C PRO A 494 6.76 35.69 -24.49
N TYR A 495 7.56 34.69 -24.87
CA TYR A 495 8.51 34.81 -25.97
C TYR A 495 7.81 35.09 -27.30
N LEU A 496 6.74 34.34 -27.60
CA LEU A 496 5.90 34.56 -28.77
C LEU A 496 5.28 35.97 -28.77
N GLY A 497 4.84 36.46 -27.61
CA GLY A 497 4.27 37.79 -27.48
C GLY A 497 5.27 38.91 -27.73
N TYR A 498 6.49 38.81 -27.19
CA TYR A 498 7.55 39.79 -27.48
C TYR A 498 7.98 39.79 -28.95
N ASN A 499 7.83 38.65 -29.64
CA ASN A 499 8.09 38.49 -31.08
C ASN A 499 6.87 38.78 -31.96
N GLY A 500 5.81 39.38 -31.40
CA GLY A 500 4.68 39.89 -32.18
C GLY A 500 3.62 38.87 -32.61
N ALA A 501 3.63 37.66 -32.04
CA ALA A 501 2.63 36.64 -32.36
C ALA A 501 1.19 37.05 -32.02
N PHE A 502 0.99 38.07 -31.18
CA PHE A 502 -0.33 38.57 -30.76
C PHE A 502 -0.64 39.99 -31.27
N ASP A 503 0.11 40.50 -32.26
CA ASP A 503 -0.05 41.86 -32.75
C ASP A 503 -1.20 41.99 -33.78
N HIS A 504 -1.37 40.98 -34.63
CA HIS A 504 -2.30 41.02 -35.77
C HIS A 504 -3.01 39.69 -36.02
N GLY A 505 -4.07 39.75 -36.84
CA GLY A 505 -4.79 38.58 -37.35
C GLY A 505 -5.33 37.64 -36.27
N ILE A 506 -5.25 36.33 -36.54
CA ILE A 506 -5.71 35.28 -35.63
C ILE A 506 -4.94 35.31 -34.31
N GLY A 507 -3.65 35.64 -34.36
CA GLY A 507 -2.81 35.77 -33.17
C GLY A 507 -3.35 36.83 -32.21
N ARG A 508 -3.69 38.01 -32.72
CA ARG A 508 -4.35 39.06 -31.94
C ARG A 508 -5.68 38.58 -31.35
N THR A 509 -6.51 37.91 -32.13
CA THR A 509 -7.78 37.34 -31.63
C THR A 509 -7.55 36.38 -30.46
N ILE A 510 -6.58 35.48 -30.57
CA ILE A 510 -6.19 34.55 -29.50
C ILE A 510 -5.70 35.31 -28.27
N GLY A 511 -4.78 36.27 -28.47
CA GLY A 511 -4.24 37.11 -27.41
C GLY A 511 -5.35 37.82 -26.64
N ASP A 512 -6.21 38.56 -27.33
CA ASP A 512 -7.23 39.40 -26.69
C ASP A 512 -8.32 38.58 -25.99
N ASN A 513 -8.59 37.37 -26.47
CA ASN A 513 -9.64 36.51 -25.92
C ASN A 513 -9.16 35.47 -24.89
N LEU A 514 -7.86 35.19 -24.80
CA LEU A 514 -7.32 34.22 -23.83
C LEU A 514 -6.29 34.83 -22.87
N PHE A 515 -5.55 35.85 -23.31
CA PHE A 515 -4.44 36.46 -22.58
C PHE A 515 -4.58 38.00 -22.58
N GLU A 516 -5.46 38.50 -21.71
CA GLU A 516 -5.72 39.93 -21.57
C GLU A 516 -4.43 40.75 -21.42
N SER A 517 -4.38 41.92 -22.06
CA SER A 517 -3.24 42.84 -21.95
C SER A 517 -3.33 43.65 -20.65
N TYR A 518 -2.19 43.77 -19.97
CA TYR A 518 -2.04 44.63 -18.79
C TYR A 518 -1.67 46.06 -19.15
N ILE A 519 -1.23 46.29 -20.38
CA ILE A 519 -0.85 47.61 -20.90
C ILE A 519 -1.79 48.03 -22.05
N PRO A 520 -1.97 49.35 -22.27
CA PRO A 520 -2.70 49.87 -23.42
C PRO A 520 -2.17 49.35 -24.76
N GLU A 521 -3.05 49.18 -25.74
CA GLU A 521 -2.69 48.66 -27.06
C GLU A 521 -1.59 49.49 -27.75
N ALA A 522 -1.66 50.83 -27.63
CA ALA A 522 -0.64 51.71 -28.20
C ALA A 522 0.77 51.42 -27.66
N GLN A 523 0.90 51.19 -26.34
CA GLN A 523 2.18 50.84 -25.70
C GLN A 523 2.64 49.44 -26.13
N TYR A 524 1.71 48.49 -26.22
CA TYR A 524 2.01 47.12 -26.67
C TYR A 524 2.59 47.09 -28.09
N LEU A 525 1.94 47.80 -29.03
CA LEU A 525 2.38 47.87 -30.43
C LEU A 525 3.66 48.69 -30.59
N ALA A 526 3.88 49.70 -29.74
CA ALA A 526 5.13 50.47 -29.68
C ALA A 526 6.30 49.72 -29.03
N ARG A 527 6.09 48.48 -28.53
CA ARG A 527 7.08 47.67 -27.81
C ARG A 527 7.57 48.32 -26.51
N GLU A 528 6.73 49.14 -25.89
CA GLU A 528 6.97 49.75 -24.59
C GLU A 528 6.53 48.79 -23.49
N TRP A 529 7.50 48.04 -22.95
CA TRP A 529 7.22 46.94 -22.01
C TRP A 529 7.22 47.39 -20.56
N PRO A 530 6.29 46.88 -19.71
CA PRO A 530 6.27 47.23 -18.30
C PRO A 530 7.49 46.68 -17.56
N ASP A 531 8.04 47.44 -16.62
CA ASP A 531 9.24 47.02 -15.86
C ASP A 531 8.97 45.92 -14.83
N TRP A 532 7.71 45.72 -14.43
CA TRP A 532 7.34 44.76 -13.39
C TRP A 532 7.07 43.34 -13.91
N GLY A 533 6.92 43.12 -15.22
CA GLY A 533 6.59 41.78 -15.73
C GLY A 533 6.28 41.69 -17.23
N HIS A 534 5.51 40.67 -17.58
CA HIS A 534 5.05 40.43 -18.95
C HIS A 534 3.82 41.29 -19.30
N PRO A 535 3.65 41.68 -20.57
CA PRO A 535 2.59 42.61 -20.98
C PRO A 535 1.17 42.02 -21.03
N ARG A 536 1.03 40.68 -21.00
CA ARG A 536 -0.27 39.98 -21.05
C ARG A 536 -0.35 38.88 -19.98
N ALA A 537 -1.57 38.48 -19.63
CA ALA A 537 -1.87 37.45 -18.62
C ALA A 537 -1.60 36.01 -19.11
N TYR A 538 -0.37 35.70 -19.52
CA TYR A 538 0.00 34.38 -20.06
C TYR A 538 -0.21 33.22 -19.08
N TRP A 539 -0.17 33.50 -17.77
CA TRP A 539 -0.47 32.52 -16.71
C TRP A 539 -1.88 31.91 -16.85
N ARG A 540 -2.84 32.59 -17.50
CA ARG A 540 -4.18 32.04 -17.73
C ARG A 540 -4.13 30.71 -18.49
N ALA A 541 -3.05 30.44 -19.24
CA ALA A 541 -2.80 29.17 -19.93
C ALA A 541 -2.80 27.94 -19.01
N TYR A 542 -2.57 28.09 -17.70
CA TYR A 542 -2.74 27.00 -16.73
C TYR A 542 -4.14 26.36 -16.83
N GLY A 543 -5.15 27.15 -17.19
CA GLY A 543 -6.53 26.70 -17.38
C GLY A 543 -6.75 25.73 -18.54
N PHE A 544 -5.81 25.57 -19.48
CA PHE A 544 -5.94 24.53 -20.53
C PHE A 544 -5.85 23.11 -19.96
N VAL A 545 -5.20 22.94 -18.81
CA VAL A 545 -5.02 21.64 -18.16
C VAL A 545 -5.80 21.58 -16.85
N LEU A 546 -5.79 22.65 -16.05
CA LEU A 546 -6.45 22.68 -14.75
C LEU A 546 -7.95 22.88 -14.90
N ALA A 547 -8.71 21.80 -14.73
CA ALA A 547 -10.18 21.85 -14.77
C ALA A 547 -10.77 22.61 -13.57
N TRP A 548 -12.04 23.00 -13.66
CA TRP A 548 -12.78 23.54 -12.53
C TRP A 548 -12.81 22.54 -11.35
N PRO A 549 -12.62 22.99 -10.08
CA PRO A 549 -12.49 24.38 -9.62
C PRO A 549 -11.04 24.89 -9.54
N LEU A 550 -10.04 24.16 -10.04
CA LEU A 550 -8.62 24.53 -9.87
C LEU A 550 -8.23 25.81 -10.64
N MET A 551 -8.93 26.12 -11.74
CA MET A 551 -8.77 27.38 -12.49
C MET A 551 -9.79 28.46 -12.08
N VAL A 552 -10.19 28.51 -10.81
CA VAL A 552 -11.16 29.48 -10.27
C VAL A 552 -10.89 30.93 -10.73
N TYR A 553 -9.61 31.31 -10.82
CA TYR A 553 -9.16 32.64 -11.23
C TYR A 553 -9.34 32.96 -12.72
N ASN A 554 -9.65 31.97 -13.57
CA ASN A 554 -10.03 32.21 -14.96
C ASN A 554 -11.55 32.43 -15.12
N VAL A 555 -12.35 32.03 -14.14
CA VAL A 555 -13.82 32.02 -14.19
C VAL A 555 -14.42 33.14 -13.35
N PHE A 556 -13.91 33.35 -12.13
CA PHE A 556 -14.37 34.40 -11.23
C PHE A 556 -13.38 35.56 -11.23
N THR A 557 -13.55 36.46 -12.19
CA THR A 557 -12.83 37.72 -12.30
C THR A 557 -13.84 38.86 -12.38
N ASP A 558 -13.42 40.07 -12.02
CA ASP A 558 -14.28 41.27 -12.10
C ASP A 558 -14.72 41.55 -13.55
N ALA A 559 -13.92 41.10 -14.53
CA ALA A 559 -14.25 41.04 -15.95
C ALA A 559 -14.11 39.60 -16.48
N PRO A 560 -15.18 38.78 -16.50
CA PRO A 560 -15.13 37.41 -17.00
C PRO A 560 -14.87 37.36 -18.51
N ILE A 561 -13.93 36.51 -18.91
CA ILE A 561 -13.59 36.30 -20.32
C ILE A 561 -14.41 35.12 -20.87
N LEU A 562 -15.28 35.39 -21.85
CA LEU A 562 -16.22 34.38 -22.39
C LEU A 562 -15.54 33.08 -22.83
N TRP A 563 -14.38 33.18 -23.47
CA TRP A 563 -13.63 32.01 -23.93
C TRP A 563 -13.18 31.11 -22.78
N TRP A 564 -12.76 31.69 -21.64
CA TRP A 564 -12.40 30.91 -20.46
C TRP A 564 -13.62 30.27 -19.81
N LEU A 565 -14.79 30.93 -19.82
CA LEU A 565 -16.04 30.31 -19.37
C LEU A 565 -16.42 29.10 -20.24
N LEU A 566 -16.31 29.24 -21.56
CA LEU A 566 -16.58 28.15 -22.50
C LEU A 566 -15.59 26.99 -22.32
N ILE A 567 -14.29 27.25 -22.32
CA ILE A 567 -13.25 26.23 -22.08
C ILE A 567 -13.53 25.51 -20.75
N SER A 568 -13.83 26.26 -19.69
CA SER A 568 -14.12 25.69 -18.37
C SER A 568 -15.33 24.77 -18.39
N PHE A 569 -16.40 25.20 -19.06
CA PHE A 569 -17.61 24.41 -19.20
C PHE A 569 -17.35 23.12 -19.98
N PHE A 570 -16.76 23.23 -21.18
CA PHE A 570 -16.49 22.07 -22.04
C PHE A 570 -15.51 21.09 -21.40
N GLN A 571 -14.42 21.57 -20.83
CA GLN A 571 -13.44 20.71 -20.15
C GLN A 571 -14.08 19.92 -19.00
N THR A 572 -14.87 20.60 -18.17
CA THR A 572 -15.41 20.03 -16.93
C THR A 572 -16.63 19.16 -17.17
N PHE A 573 -17.56 19.58 -18.03
CA PHE A 573 -18.84 18.91 -18.23
C PHE A 573 -18.90 18.02 -19.48
N VAL A 574 -17.93 18.12 -20.38
CA VAL A 574 -17.90 17.31 -21.61
C VAL A 574 -16.64 16.43 -21.67
N ILE A 575 -15.45 17.03 -21.69
CA ILE A 575 -14.19 16.31 -21.93
C ILE A 575 -13.88 15.33 -20.79
N ILE A 576 -13.88 15.80 -19.54
CA ILE A 576 -13.55 14.94 -18.38
C ILE A 576 -14.57 13.80 -18.21
N PRO A 577 -15.90 14.03 -18.27
CA PRO A 577 -16.87 12.95 -18.21
C PRO A 577 -16.72 11.93 -19.34
N LEU A 578 -16.48 12.37 -20.58
CA LEU A 578 -16.21 11.46 -21.71
C LEU A 578 -14.94 10.63 -21.50
N LEU A 579 -13.89 11.26 -21.00
CA LEU A 579 -12.61 10.61 -20.71
C LEU A 579 -12.76 9.57 -19.58
N ILE A 580 -13.51 9.89 -18.52
CA ILE A 580 -13.83 8.94 -17.45
C ILE A 580 -14.73 7.81 -17.95
N TRP A 581 -15.72 8.12 -18.80
CA TRP A 581 -16.61 7.11 -19.37
C TRP A 581 -15.85 6.12 -20.25
N ARG A 582 -14.88 6.60 -21.03
CA ARG A 582 -14.11 5.77 -21.99
C ARG A 582 -12.96 4.99 -21.38
N TRP A 583 -12.29 5.54 -20.36
CA TRP A 583 -11.05 4.96 -19.78
C TRP A 583 -11.11 4.72 -18.27
N GLY A 584 -12.25 4.99 -17.63
CA GLY A 584 -12.47 4.73 -16.22
C GLY A 584 -12.03 5.86 -15.28
N LYS A 585 -12.27 5.64 -13.99
CA LYS A 585 -11.91 6.59 -12.94
C LYS A 585 -10.39 6.75 -12.86
N GLY A 586 -9.93 7.98 -12.73
CA GLY A 586 -8.50 8.30 -12.65
C GLY A 586 -7.83 8.57 -13.99
N ALA A 587 -8.55 8.55 -15.12
CA ALA A 587 -7.97 8.94 -16.40
C ALA A 587 -7.50 10.42 -16.38
N TYR A 588 -8.26 11.36 -15.79
CA TYR A 588 -7.79 12.75 -15.64
C TYR A 588 -6.72 12.88 -14.55
N CYS A 589 -7.00 12.43 -13.32
CA CYS A 589 -6.06 12.59 -12.21
C CYS A 589 -4.75 11.83 -12.42
N GLY A 590 -4.80 10.62 -12.97
CA GLY A 590 -3.64 9.76 -13.14
C GLY A 590 -2.81 10.01 -14.39
N TRP A 591 -3.28 10.83 -15.34
CA TRP A 591 -2.57 11.09 -16.61
C TRP A 591 -2.43 12.57 -16.96
N ILE A 592 -3.25 13.45 -16.42
CA ILE A 592 -3.34 14.85 -16.86
C ILE A 592 -3.16 15.83 -15.69
N CYS A 593 -3.84 15.64 -14.55
CA CYS A 593 -3.73 16.59 -13.44
C CYS A 593 -2.31 16.64 -12.87
N SER A 594 -1.77 17.85 -12.69
CA SER A 594 -0.51 18.09 -11.95
C SER A 594 -0.55 17.55 -10.52
N CYS A 595 -1.67 17.77 -9.84
CA CYS A 595 -1.94 17.24 -8.51
C CYS A 595 -1.77 15.72 -8.44
N GLY A 596 -2.32 15.03 -9.44
CA GLY A 596 -2.22 13.59 -9.55
C GLY A 596 -0.84 13.16 -10.04
N ALA A 597 -0.12 13.97 -10.83
CA ALA A 597 1.27 13.72 -11.18
C ALA A 597 2.14 13.57 -9.92
N LEU A 598 1.99 14.46 -8.94
CA LEU A 598 2.72 14.33 -7.67
C LEU A 598 2.29 13.09 -6.87
N ALA A 599 0.98 12.81 -6.78
CA ALA A 599 0.46 11.62 -6.10
C ALA A 599 0.89 10.30 -6.75
N GLU A 600 1.00 10.29 -8.08
CA GLU A 600 1.44 9.16 -8.88
C GLU A 600 2.96 8.98 -8.78
N THR A 601 3.76 10.06 -8.80
CA THR A 601 5.23 9.97 -8.76
C THR A 601 5.78 9.78 -7.35
N MET A 602 5.52 10.73 -6.46
CA MET A 602 5.98 10.72 -5.07
C MET A 602 5.13 9.79 -4.20
N GLY A 603 3.81 9.83 -4.37
CA GLY A 603 2.86 9.06 -3.54
C GLY A 603 2.90 7.55 -3.77
N ASP A 604 3.38 7.06 -4.92
CA ASP A 604 3.48 5.62 -5.22
C ASP A 604 4.23 4.83 -4.13
N GLN A 605 5.27 5.42 -3.55
CA GLN A 605 6.02 4.78 -2.47
C GLN A 605 5.21 4.61 -1.18
N GLN A 606 4.21 5.45 -0.97
CA GLN A 606 3.46 5.53 0.28
C GLN A 606 2.07 4.89 0.18
N ARG A 607 1.67 4.39 -1.01
CA ARG A 607 0.34 3.79 -1.24
C ARG A 607 0.01 2.64 -0.30
N HIS A 608 1.02 1.89 0.14
CA HIS A 608 0.86 0.79 1.11
C HIS A 608 0.52 1.26 2.54
N LYS A 609 0.67 2.56 2.83
CA LYS A 609 0.32 3.19 4.12
C LYS A 609 -1.12 3.66 4.18
N MET A 610 -1.89 3.48 3.10
CA MET A 610 -3.31 3.79 3.04
C MET A 610 -4.07 2.52 2.66
N PRO A 611 -5.31 2.33 3.15
CA PRO A 611 -6.14 1.23 2.70
C PRO A 611 -6.34 1.28 1.18
N HIS A 612 -6.17 0.15 0.49
CA HIS A 612 -6.45 0.05 -0.95
C HIS A 612 -7.96 0.09 -1.16
N GLY A 613 -8.42 1.09 -1.93
CA GLY A 613 -9.82 1.33 -2.30
C GLY A 613 -10.02 1.25 -3.79
#